data_AF-A0A925ENK3-F1
#
_entry.id   AF-A0A925ENK3-F1
#
_cell.length_a   1.000
_cell.length_b   1.000
_cell.length_c   1.000
_cell.angle_alpha   90.00
_cell.angle_beta   90.00
_cell.angle_gamma   90.00
#
_symmetry.space_group_name_H-M   'P 1'
#
loop_
_entity.id
_entity.type
_entity.pdbx_description
1 polymer ?
#
loop_
_entity_poly.entity_id
_entity_poly.type
_entity_poly.pdbx_seq_one_letter_code
_entity_poly.pdbx_strand_id
1 'polypeptide(L)'
;MLGLSLAGGATAQETAINPKQVNEPLAPCAQVQAYKDAKAAAYTKLDEATKKGISLTFDKDGLDTKFARYDKASCDKETGLPHLVVDGRLDHLGDFVIPGLLFLYIAGALGWAGRSYLMESSGPEDEILIDLPRAIKCLLLSFLWPVTALPQLTGKMFEADDRITISPR
;
A
#
# COMPACT_ATOMS: atom_id res chain seq x y z
N MET A 1 -29.83 -18.96 -41.49
CA MET A 1 -29.34 -19.92 -40.50
C MET A 1 -28.82 -19.13 -39.32
N LEU A 2 -29.46 -19.32 -38.16
CA LEU A 2 -29.06 -18.76 -36.87
C LEU A 2 -27.69 -19.30 -36.47
N GLY A 3 -26.85 -18.43 -35.93
CA GLY A 3 -25.57 -18.78 -35.32
C GLY A 3 -25.28 -17.85 -34.16
N LEU A 4 -26.04 -18.02 -33.08
CA LEU A 4 -25.81 -17.45 -31.76
C LEU A 4 -24.63 -18.22 -31.11
N SER A 5 -23.54 -17.54 -30.76
CA SER A 5 -22.53 -18.08 -29.84
C SER A 5 -22.37 -17.15 -28.65
N LEU A 6 -22.74 -17.67 -27.49
CA LEU A 6 -22.61 -17.08 -26.17
C LEU A 6 -21.17 -17.13 -25.66
N ALA A 7 -20.87 -16.14 -24.82
CA ALA A 7 -20.09 -16.19 -23.59
C ALA A 7 -18.58 -16.48 -23.63
N GLY A 8 -17.87 -15.60 -22.91
CA GLY A 8 -17.02 -16.05 -21.83
C GLY A 8 -15.53 -16.09 -22.14
N GLY A 9 -14.80 -15.14 -21.56
CA GLY A 9 -13.35 -15.19 -21.53
C GLY A 9 -12.78 -13.82 -21.21
N ALA A 10 -12.89 -13.42 -19.93
CA ALA A 10 -12.13 -12.31 -19.39
C ALA A 10 -10.65 -12.59 -19.65
N THR A 11 -10.06 -11.90 -20.63
CA THR A 11 -8.61 -11.87 -20.77
C THR A 11 -8.10 -11.05 -19.61
N ALA A 12 -7.51 -11.76 -18.64
CA ALA A 12 -6.66 -11.18 -17.63
C ALA A 12 -5.68 -10.24 -18.35
N GLN A 13 -5.84 -8.95 -18.13
CA GLN A 13 -4.89 -7.97 -18.60
C GLN A 13 -3.67 -8.12 -17.72
N GLU A 14 -2.78 -9.01 -18.16
CA GLU A 14 -1.39 -9.05 -17.75
C GLU A 14 -0.82 -7.67 -18.13
N THR A 15 -0.96 -6.71 -17.22
CA THR A 15 -0.19 -5.48 -17.25
C THR A 15 1.24 -5.89 -16.95
N ALA A 16 1.91 -6.37 -18.00
CA ALA A 16 3.35 -6.36 -18.07
C ALA A 16 3.79 -4.99 -17.57
N ILE A 17 4.58 -4.99 -16.50
CA ILE A 17 5.33 -3.83 -16.07
C ILE A 17 6.16 -3.45 -17.29
N ASN A 18 5.68 -2.49 -18.08
CA ASN A 18 6.43 -1.94 -19.18
C ASN A 18 7.50 -1.08 -18.53
N PRO A 19 8.80 -1.44 -18.62
CA PRO A 19 9.88 -0.63 -18.09
C PRO A 19 10.07 0.60 -19.00
N LYS A 20 9.05 1.46 -19.06
CA LYS A 20 9.11 2.78 -19.69
C LYS A 20 9.46 3.88 -18.70
N GLN A 21 10.02 3.54 -17.53
CA GLN A 21 10.57 4.54 -16.63
C GLN A 21 11.93 4.08 -16.18
N VAL A 22 12.96 4.86 -16.53
CA VAL A 22 14.16 5.30 -15.77
C VAL A 22 15.18 5.86 -16.78
N ASN A 23 14.78 6.76 -17.69
CA ASN A 23 15.74 7.52 -18.51
C ASN A 23 15.30 8.98 -18.76
N GLU A 24 14.14 9.40 -18.25
CA GLU A 24 13.71 10.79 -18.35
C GLU A 24 14.15 11.55 -17.10
N PRO A 25 14.75 12.74 -17.24
CA PRO A 25 15.26 13.49 -16.11
C PRO A 25 14.10 14.06 -15.30
N LEU A 26 13.72 13.35 -14.23
CA LEU A 26 12.78 13.83 -13.21
C LEU A 26 13.25 15.17 -12.63
N ALA A 27 12.32 16.10 -12.46
CA ALA A 27 12.58 17.43 -11.89
C ALA A 27 11.62 17.72 -10.73
N PRO A 28 11.94 18.67 -9.84
CA PRO A 28 11.00 19.11 -8.81
C PRO A 28 9.71 19.61 -9.45
N CYS A 29 8.55 19.13 -8.97
CA CYS A 29 7.24 19.44 -9.54
C CYS A 29 6.97 20.96 -9.66
N ALA A 30 7.46 21.76 -8.70
CA ALA A 30 7.33 23.21 -8.74
C ALA A 30 7.94 23.88 -10.00
N GLN A 31 8.86 23.21 -10.69
CA GLN A 31 9.57 23.74 -11.86
C GLN A 31 8.94 23.31 -13.19
N VAL A 32 8.10 22.28 -13.19
CA VAL A 32 7.51 21.73 -14.42
C VAL A 32 6.28 22.53 -14.84
N GLN A 33 6.25 22.99 -16.11
CA GLN A 33 5.15 23.82 -16.61
C GLN A 33 3.84 23.03 -16.72
N ALA A 34 3.90 21.79 -17.22
CA ALA A 34 2.73 20.91 -17.31
C ALA A 34 2.04 20.70 -15.94
N TYR A 35 2.81 20.63 -14.86
CA TYR A 35 2.28 20.55 -13.48
C TYR A 35 1.60 21.86 -13.05
N LYS A 36 2.18 23.02 -13.37
CA LYS A 36 1.58 24.34 -13.06
C LYS A 36 0.25 24.53 -13.78
N ASP A 37 0.17 24.10 -15.04
CA ASP A 37 -1.06 24.17 -15.83
C ASP A 37 -2.14 23.25 -15.25
N ALA A 38 -1.77 22.02 -14.86
CA ALA A 38 -2.66 21.09 -14.16
C ALA A 38 -3.14 21.63 -12.80
N LYS A 39 -2.25 22.29 -12.06
CA LYS A 39 -2.57 22.95 -10.78
C LYS A 39 -3.57 24.09 -10.98
N ALA A 40 -3.34 24.98 -11.96
CA ALA A 40 -4.26 26.05 -12.31
C ALA A 40 -5.64 25.51 -12.73
N ALA A 41 -5.67 24.46 -13.57
CA ALA A 41 -6.90 23.81 -14.00
C ALA A 41 -7.69 23.15 -12.84
N ALA A 42 -7.03 22.78 -11.74
CA ALA A 42 -7.72 22.28 -10.55
C ALA A 42 -8.42 23.41 -9.77
N TYR A 43 -7.78 24.58 -9.65
CA TYR A 43 -8.39 25.75 -9.01
C TYR A 43 -9.57 26.31 -9.83
N THR A 44 -9.48 26.33 -11.16
CA THR A 44 -10.62 26.78 -11.98
C THR A 44 -11.84 25.87 -11.81
N LYS A 45 -11.63 24.55 -11.74
CA LYS A 45 -12.69 23.57 -11.47
C LYS A 45 -13.30 23.75 -10.08
N LEU A 46 -12.49 24.09 -9.08
CA LEU A 46 -12.96 24.43 -7.73
C LEU A 46 -13.86 25.67 -7.79
N ASP A 47 -13.42 26.76 -8.43
CA ASP A 47 -14.19 27.99 -8.56
C ASP A 47 -15.51 27.79 -9.33
N GLU A 48 -15.50 26.98 -10.39
CA GLU A 48 -16.71 26.62 -11.14
C GLU A 48 -17.70 25.78 -10.32
N ALA A 49 -17.21 24.82 -9.54
CA ALA A 49 -18.03 24.00 -8.67
C ALA A 49 -18.63 24.82 -7.52
N THR A 50 -17.84 25.72 -6.91
CA THR A 50 -18.32 26.66 -5.89
C THR A 50 -19.42 27.56 -6.43
N LYS A 51 -19.26 28.12 -7.64
CA LYS A 51 -20.32 28.93 -8.31
C LYS A 51 -21.60 28.15 -8.58
N LYS A 52 -21.49 26.85 -8.85
CA LYS A 52 -22.64 25.95 -9.09
C LYS A 52 -23.26 25.40 -7.80
N GLY A 53 -22.73 25.77 -6.62
CA GLY A 53 -23.20 25.26 -5.33
C GLY A 53 -22.97 23.77 -5.13
N ILE A 54 -22.02 23.17 -5.86
CA ILE A 54 -21.68 21.76 -5.76
C ILE A 54 -20.74 21.58 -4.56
N SER A 55 -21.11 20.70 -3.63
CA SER A 55 -20.21 20.29 -2.55
C SER A 55 -19.07 19.45 -3.12
N LEU A 56 -17.83 19.90 -2.91
CA LEU A 56 -16.64 19.19 -3.36
C LEU A 56 -16.00 18.42 -2.20
N THR A 57 -15.34 17.32 -2.53
CA THR A 57 -14.53 16.53 -1.57
C THR A 57 -13.33 17.31 -1.03
N PHE A 58 -12.86 18.32 -1.78
CA PHE A 58 -11.73 19.16 -1.39
C PHE A 58 -12.13 20.63 -1.51
N ASP A 59 -12.09 21.33 -0.37
CA ASP A 59 -12.17 22.78 -0.31
C ASP A 59 -10.86 23.42 -0.77
N LYS A 60 -10.85 24.75 -0.86
CA LYS A 60 -9.64 25.53 -1.18
C LYS A 60 -8.45 25.15 -0.29
N ASP A 61 -8.67 25.04 1.02
CA ASP A 61 -7.62 24.69 1.99
C ASP A 61 -7.08 23.27 1.79
N GLY A 62 -7.96 22.33 1.41
CA GLY A 62 -7.58 20.96 1.07
C GLY A 62 -6.75 20.90 -0.21
N LEU A 63 -7.11 21.70 -1.21
CA LEU A 63 -6.39 21.81 -2.47
C LEU A 63 -5.01 22.48 -2.28
N ASP A 64 -4.95 23.53 -1.45
CA ASP A 64 -3.70 24.20 -1.08
C ASP A 64 -2.77 23.25 -0.33
N THR A 65 -3.30 22.47 0.61
CA THR A 65 -2.53 21.44 1.34
C THR A 65 -2.02 20.34 0.41
N LYS A 66 -2.85 19.87 -0.53
CA LYS A 66 -2.47 18.84 -1.50
C LYS A 66 -1.32 19.33 -2.37
N PHE A 67 -1.45 20.50 -2.99
CA PHE A 67 -0.40 21.01 -3.86
C PHE A 67 0.84 21.44 -3.09
N ALA A 68 0.73 21.94 -1.85
CA ALA A 68 1.91 22.21 -1.02
C ALA A 68 2.76 20.95 -0.74
N ARG A 69 2.13 19.76 -0.70
CA ARG A 69 2.85 18.48 -0.60
C ARG A 69 3.43 18.07 -1.95
N TYR A 70 2.66 18.14 -3.03
CA TYR A 70 3.10 17.72 -4.36
C TYR A 70 4.11 18.66 -5.02
N ASP A 71 4.16 19.94 -4.62
CA ASP A 71 5.18 20.88 -5.07
C ASP A 71 6.60 20.41 -4.68
N LYS A 72 6.72 19.59 -3.62
CA LYS A 72 7.97 18.97 -3.15
C LYS A 72 8.25 17.60 -3.78
N ALA A 73 7.30 17.04 -4.53
CA ALA A 73 7.45 15.74 -5.15
C ALA A 73 8.31 15.83 -6.42
N SER A 74 8.70 14.66 -6.93
CA SER A 74 9.39 14.54 -8.22
C SER A 74 8.36 14.40 -9.32
N CYS A 75 8.44 15.25 -10.35
CA CYS A 75 7.57 15.17 -11.52
C CYS A 75 8.38 14.83 -12.76
N ASP A 76 7.73 14.13 -13.68
CA ASP A 76 8.23 14.01 -15.03
C ASP A 76 8.07 15.35 -15.78
N LYS A 77 9.03 15.67 -16.65
CA LYS A 77 9.09 16.96 -17.36
C LYS A 77 8.05 17.07 -18.47
N GLU A 78 7.67 15.96 -19.10
CA GLU A 78 6.74 15.96 -20.22
C GLU A 78 5.29 15.90 -19.73
N THR A 79 5.00 14.98 -18.82
CA THR A 79 3.65 14.76 -18.31
C THR A 79 3.25 15.71 -17.17
N GLY A 80 4.23 16.22 -16.41
CA GLY A 80 3.97 17.05 -15.23
C GLY A 80 3.26 16.32 -14.09
N LEU A 81 3.25 14.98 -14.11
CA LEU A 81 2.62 14.17 -13.08
C LEU A 81 3.63 13.79 -11.99
N PRO A 82 3.22 13.80 -10.70
CA PRO A 82 4.07 13.35 -9.61
C PRO A 82 4.38 11.85 -9.74
N HIS A 83 5.66 11.51 -9.73
CA HIS A 83 6.18 10.15 -9.75
C HIS A 83 6.89 9.83 -8.44
N LEU A 84 6.77 8.58 -8.01
CA LEU A 84 7.44 8.06 -6.81
C LEU A 84 8.76 7.40 -7.21
N VAL A 85 9.82 7.72 -6.48
CA VAL A 85 11.13 7.08 -6.65
C VAL A 85 11.28 6.00 -5.58
N VAL A 86 11.43 4.75 -6.00
CA VAL A 86 11.47 3.58 -5.09
C VAL A 86 12.86 2.97 -4.92
N ASP A 87 13.90 3.63 -5.42
CA ASP A 87 15.29 3.12 -5.46
C ASP A 87 15.98 3.01 -4.09
N GLY A 88 15.36 3.48 -3.01
CA GLY A 88 15.94 3.47 -1.67
C GLY A 88 16.96 4.59 -1.39
N ARG A 89 17.06 5.59 -2.27
CA ARG A 89 17.93 6.77 -2.08
C ARG A 89 17.45 7.63 -0.90
N LEU A 90 18.41 8.22 -0.18
CA LEU A 90 18.14 9.03 1.02
C LEU A 90 17.24 10.25 0.72
N ASP A 91 17.35 10.81 -0.49
CA ASP A 91 16.59 12.00 -0.92
C ASP A 91 15.10 11.72 -1.17
N HIS A 92 14.70 10.44 -1.29
CA HIS A 92 13.33 10.01 -1.59
C HIS A 92 12.80 8.96 -0.60
N LEU A 93 13.36 8.88 0.61
CA LEU A 93 12.92 7.90 1.62
C LEU A 93 11.44 8.04 2.00
N GLY A 94 10.92 9.26 1.95
CA GLY A 94 9.52 9.57 2.23
C GLY A 94 8.54 9.02 1.20
N ASP A 95 8.99 8.71 -0.02
CA ASP A 95 8.11 8.28 -1.12
C ASP A 95 7.67 6.82 -0.94
N PHE A 96 8.59 5.95 -0.49
CA PHE A 96 8.31 4.51 -0.42
C PHE A 96 8.94 3.80 0.77
N VAL A 97 10.19 4.10 1.14
CA VAL A 97 10.91 3.33 2.17
C VAL A 97 10.27 3.50 3.54
N ILE A 98 10.01 4.74 3.96
CA ILE A 98 9.37 5.04 5.25
C ILE A 98 7.97 4.42 5.34
N PRO A 99 7.03 4.65 4.40
CA PRO A 99 5.72 4.02 4.47
C PRO A 99 5.79 2.49 4.30
N GLY A 100 6.75 1.96 3.54
CA GLY A 100 6.96 0.52 3.37
C GLY A 100 7.44 -0.16 4.65
N LEU A 101 8.40 0.43 5.37
CA LEU A 101 8.84 -0.08 6.67
C LEU A 101 7.74 0.01 7.73
N LEU A 102 6.95 1.09 7.72
CA LEU A 102 5.78 1.22 8.58
C LEU A 102 4.75 0.13 8.27
N PHE A 103 4.49 -0.15 6.99
CA PHE A 103 3.62 -1.24 6.58
C PHE A 103 4.13 -2.58 7.08
N LEU A 104 5.42 -2.90 6.88
CA LEU A 104 6.02 -4.14 7.37
C LEU A 104 5.95 -4.26 8.89
N TYR A 105 6.11 -3.17 9.62
CA TYR A 105 5.96 -3.15 11.08
C TYR A 105 4.54 -3.51 11.52
N ILE A 106 3.52 -2.89 10.89
CA ILE A 106 2.11 -3.16 11.22
C ILE A 106 1.72 -4.58 10.78
N ALA A 107 2.07 -4.98 9.56
CA ALA A 107 1.78 -6.31 9.04
C ALA A 107 2.47 -7.40 9.87
N GLY A 108 3.73 -7.18 10.28
CA GLY A 108 4.46 -8.07 11.17
C GLY A 108 3.82 -8.18 12.55
N ALA A 109 3.38 -7.05 13.13
CA ALA A 109 2.68 -7.05 14.42
C ALA A 109 1.35 -7.82 14.33
N LEU A 110 0.56 -7.61 13.29
CA LEU A 110 -0.71 -8.31 13.10
C LEU A 110 -0.50 -9.81 12.86
N GLY A 111 0.48 -10.19 12.03
CA GLY A 111 0.84 -11.58 11.79
C GLY A 111 1.33 -12.27 13.06
N TRP A 112 2.14 -11.59 13.87
CA TRP A 112 2.64 -12.12 15.14
C TRP A 112 1.53 -12.28 16.19
N ALA A 113 0.55 -11.37 16.20
CA ALA A 113 -0.60 -11.45 17.09
C ALA A 113 -1.46 -12.68 16.78
N GLY A 114 -1.77 -12.90 15.50
CA GLY A 114 -2.51 -14.07 15.05
C GLY A 114 -1.78 -15.38 15.39
N ARG A 115 -0.48 -15.45 15.10
CA ARG A 115 0.35 -16.63 15.42
C ARG A 115 0.36 -16.91 16.92
N SER A 116 0.57 -15.88 17.74
CA SER A 116 0.65 -16.03 19.21
C SER A 116 -0.68 -16.51 19.80
N TYR A 117 -1.79 -15.96 19.30
CA TYR A 117 -3.12 -16.40 19.71
C TYR A 117 -3.38 -17.87 19.37
N LEU A 118 -3.05 -18.30 18.15
CA LEU A 118 -3.23 -19.70 17.72
C LEU A 118 -2.33 -20.67 18.50
N MET A 119 -1.12 -20.26 18.89
CA MET A 119 -0.24 -21.09 19.73
C MET A 119 -0.75 -21.26 21.18
N GLU A 120 -1.48 -20.27 21.71
CA GLU A 120 -2.06 -20.32 23.05
C GLU A 120 -3.49 -20.90 23.06
N SER A 121 -4.12 -21.07 21.90
CA SER A 121 -5.47 -21.61 21.75
C SER A 121 -5.54 -23.08 22.20
N SER A 122 -6.65 -23.48 22.83
CA SER A 122 -6.87 -24.86 23.30
C SER A 122 -7.46 -25.77 22.22
N GLY A 123 -7.98 -25.20 21.13
CA GLY A 123 -8.74 -25.93 20.13
C GLY A 123 -9.57 -25.02 19.20
N PRO A 124 -10.31 -25.61 18.24
CA PRO A 124 -11.11 -24.87 17.27
C PRO A 124 -12.26 -24.05 17.90
N GLU A 125 -12.68 -24.37 19.13
CA GLU A 125 -13.67 -23.61 19.88
C GLU A 125 -13.23 -22.18 20.17
N ASP A 126 -11.95 -21.97 20.51
CA ASP A 126 -11.34 -20.67 20.81
C ASP A 126 -11.09 -19.84 19.52
N GLU A 127 -11.21 -20.46 18.34
CA GLU A 127 -11.13 -19.78 17.04
C GLU A 127 -12.49 -19.21 16.61
N ILE A 128 -13.58 -19.90 16.95
CA ILE A 128 -14.96 -19.47 16.67
C ILE A 128 -15.41 -18.44 17.71
N LEU A 129 -15.14 -18.70 18.98
CA LEU A 129 -15.44 -17.81 20.10
C LEU A 129 -14.14 -17.23 20.64
N ILE A 130 -13.74 -16.08 20.07
CA ILE A 130 -12.48 -15.43 20.43
C ILE A 130 -12.46 -15.07 21.92
N ASP A 131 -11.44 -15.58 22.62
CA ASP A 131 -11.10 -15.18 23.99
C ASP A 131 -10.51 -13.76 23.96
N LEU A 132 -11.38 -12.76 24.10
CA LEU A 132 -11.03 -11.34 24.07
C LEU A 132 -9.85 -10.96 24.99
N PRO A 133 -9.81 -11.34 26.28
CA PRO A 133 -8.69 -10.98 27.14
C PRO A 133 -7.37 -11.65 26.71
N ARG A 134 -7.40 -12.85 26.12
CA ARG A 134 -6.20 -13.48 25.54
C ARG A 134 -5.76 -12.80 24.25
N ALA A 135 -6.70 -12.50 23.35
CA ALA A 135 -6.45 -11.82 22.08
C ALA A 135 -5.81 -10.43 22.29
N ILE A 136 -6.32 -9.65 23.26
CA ILE A 136 -5.75 -8.33 23.59
C ILE A 136 -4.31 -8.45 24.11
N LYS A 137 -4.02 -9.43 24.97
CA LYS A 137 -2.65 -9.67 25.45
C LYS A 137 -1.70 -10.02 24.30
N CYS A 138 -2.11 -10.93 23.41
CA CYS A 138 -1.34 -11.30 22.22
C CYS A 138 -1.10 -10.08 21.32
N LEU A 139 -2.12 -9.27 21.07
CA LEU A 139 -2.01 -8.05 20.27
C LEU A 139 -1.00 -7.05 20.86
N LEU A 140 -1.05 -6.81 22.18
CA LEU A 140 -0.14 -5.88 22.85
C LEU A 140 1.31 -6.38 22.83
N LEU A 141 1.53 -7.67 23.03
CA LEU A 141 2.87 -8.27 22.95
C LEU A 141 3.43 -8.26 21.53
N SER A 142 2.57 -8.19 20.52
CA SER A 142 2.97 -8.23 19.12
C SER A 142 3.60 -6.94 18.62
N PHE A 143 3.51 -5.83 19.36
CA PHE A 143 4.34 -4.66 19.05
C PHE A 143 5.84 -4.92 19.22
N LEU A 144 6.20 -5.92 20.03
CA LEU A 144 7.59 -6.36 20.22
C LEU A 144 8.02 -7.47 19.24
N TRP A 145 7.24 -7.72 18.17
CA TRP A 145 7.49 -8.80 17.22
C TRP A 145 8.91 -8.82 16.64
N PRO A 146 9.59 -7.70 16.28
CA PRO A 146 10.92 -7.80 15.67
C PRO A 146 11.93 -8.40 16.65
N VAL A 147 11.79 -8.09 17.95
CA VAL A 147 12.69 -8.56 19.00
C VAL A 147 12.43 -10.03 19.33
N THR A 148 11.16 -10.45 19.32
CA THR A 148 10.76 -11.82 19.67
C THR A 148 10.84 -12.79 18.49
N ALA A 149 10.66 -12.32 17.26
CA ALA A 149 10.68 -13.14 16.05
C ALA A 149 12.11 -13.50 15.60
N LEU A 150 13.06 -12.56 15.69
CA LEU A 150 14.46 -12.79 15.28
C LEU A 150 15.12 -14.03 15.95
N PRO A 151 15.02 -14.24 17.28
CA PRO A 151 15.57 -15.45 17.88
C PRO A 151 14.79 -16.71 17.49
N GLN A 152 13.47 -16.63 17.29
CA GLN A 152 12.65 -17.78 16.91
C GLN A 152 12.86 -18.23 15.46
N LEU A 153 13.34 -17.33 14.60
CA LEU A 153 13.70 -17.62 13.20
C LEU A 153 14.73 -18.77 13.09
N THR A 154 15.54 -18.99 14.12
CA THR A 154 16.60 -20.00 14.13
C THR A 154 16.14 -21.44 14.41
N GLY A 155 14.83 -21.69 14.56
CA GLY A 155 14.31 -23.06 14.60
C GLY A 155 12.97 -23.30 15.30
N LYS A 156 12.39 -22.30 15.96
CA LYS A 156 11.05 -22.43 16.61
C LYS A 156 9.92 -21.83 15.77
N MET A 157 10.26 -21.20 14.65
CA MET A 157 9.31 -20.56 13.75
C MET A 157 8.77 -21.52 12.68
N PHE A 158 9.55 -22.53 12.30
CA PHE A 158 9.22 -23.48 11.25
C PHE A 158 8.91 -24.84 11.85
N GLU A 159 7.84 -25.47 11.38
CA GLU A 159 7.55 -26.87 11.69
C GLU A 159 8.46 -27.78 10.86
N ALA A 160 8.78 -28.97 11.37
CA ALA A 160 9.60 -29.93 10.64
C ALA A 160 8.86 -30.53 9.44
N ASP A 161 9.58 -30.77 8.33
CA ASP A 161 9.00 -31.23 7.06
C ASP A 161 8.27 -32.58 7.17
N ASP A 162 8.64 -33.41 8.14
CA ASP A 162 8.01 -34.71 8.43
C ASP A 162 6.60 -34.59 9.02
N ARG A 163 6.25 -33.42 9.56
CA ARG A 163 4.94 -33.12 10.16
C ARG A 163 3.99 -32.42 9.19
N ILE A 164 4.46 -32.12 7.99
CA ILE A 164 3.68 -31.50 6.92
C ILE A 164 3.30 -32.58 5.91
N THR A 165 2.00 -32.80 5.71
CA THR A 165 1.53 -33.80 4.75
C THR A 165 1.80 -33.31 3.32
N ILE A 166 2.57 -34.10 2.57
CA ILE A 166 2.74 -33.89 1.12
C ILE A 166 1.82 -34.86 0.37
N SER A 167 1.15 -34.37 -0.67
CA SER A 167 0.46 -35.26 -1.61
C SER A 167 1.51 -36.05 -2.41
N PRO A 168 1.21 -37.30 -2.83
CA PRO A 168 2.05 -38.02 -3.77
C PRO A 168 2.33 -37.17 -5.02
N ARG A 169 3.59 -37.13 -5.46
CA ARG A 169 4.03 -36.40 -6.67
C ARG A 169 3.91 -37.25 -7.92
#